data_AF-A0A938T2Q3-F1
#
_entry.id   AF-A0A938T2Q3-F1
#
_cell.length_a   1.000
_cell.length_b   1.000
_cell.length_c   1.000
_cell.angle_alpha   90.00
_cell.angle_beta   90.00
_cell.angle_gamma   90.00
#
_symmetry.space_group_name_H-M   'P 1'
#
loop_
_entity.id
_entity.type
_entity.pdbx_description
1 polymer ?
#
loop_
_entity_poly.entity_id
_entity_poly.type
_entity_poly.pdbx_seq_one_letter_code
_entity_poly.pdbx_strand_id
1 'polypeptide(L)'
;MEQIKPMYGVPGERVLREQFMGAVSAYVAKQHLVPPLSMEELRDHARNIDPERIDYIMVLLNNEVWRDTVASIPYERRLLLLPQCLRHPRDCPAEMDEFGLLCEACGRCSISELQTLAETLGYVVLVAEGSTVVSKLLEGGKVDAVVGVSCLSALEKSFPHLSNGAIPGLAIPLTIDGCIGTEIDLDHIRDAIQLKSSQPWKNTLDEERLRQIVNGWFTDPVEWKAETRTERIAYDWLLQEGKRWRPYLLACTFSALNNGTTELPDEVRRLAIAVECFHKASLIHDDIEDNDDLRYGAPTLHRQVGTAVAINAGDLLLGEGYRWIASVETRTTDLLQIAITNHRRLCIGQGEELCGLDEKRVFTAKEIIEIFRRKTAPAFGVSLLLGAVVSGEDHELLETLQAFSESLGIAYQIRDDLDEYRAGEARDLRASLIQALANDAGANAPFEEL
;
A
#
# COMPACT_ATOMS: atom_id res chain seq x y z
N MET A 1 28.62 4.35 -40.50
CA MET A 1 28.87 4.57 -39.07
C MET A 1 27.77 5.47 -38.57
N GLU A 2 26.66 4.89 -38.12
CA GLU A 2 25.64 5.64 -37.39
C GLU A 2 26.29 6.19 -36.12
N GLN A 3 26.11 7.48 -35.87
CA GLN A 3 26.61 8.15 -34.68
C GLN A 3 25.92 7.55 -33.45
N ILE A 4 26.69 6.87 -32.63
CA ILE A 4 26.33 6.48 -31.27
C ILE A 4 25.97 7.76 -30.52
N LYS A 5 24.70 7.98 -30.20
CA LYS A 5 24.26 9.12 -29.39
C LYS A 5 24.47 8.77 -27.92
N PRO A 6 25.12 9.64 -27.11
CA PRO A 6 25.05 9.52 -25.67
C PRO A 6 23.58 9.52 -25.24
N MET A 7 23.20 8.61 -24.33
CA MET A 7 21.84 8.55 -23.84
C MET A 7 21.46 9.89 -23.20
N TYR A 8 20.24 10.39 -23.46
CA TYR A 8 19.74 11.64 -22.87
C TYR A 8 19.93 11.60 -21.35
N GLY A 9 20.83 12.43 -20.84
CA GLY A 9 21.01 12.70 -19.41
C GLY A 9 21.94 11.79 -18.61
N VAL A 10 22.39 10.62 -19.09
CA VAL A 10 23.33 9.77 -18.31
C VAL A 10 24.78 10.17 -18.57
N PRO A 11 25.55 10.55 -17.53
CA PRO A 11 26.96 10.88 -17.70
C PRO A 11 27.79 9.70 -18.21
N GLY A 12 28.59 9.91 -19.25
CA GLY A 12 29.54 8.90 -19.76
C GLY A 12 30.74 8.67 -18.82
N GLU A 13 31.15 9.70 -18.09
CA GLU A 13 32.24 9.63 -17.11
C GLU A 13 31.76 9.08 -15.76
N ARG A 14 32.46 8.07 -15.24
CA ARG A 14 32.16 7.44 -13.94
C ARG A 14 32.17 8.43 -12.78
N VAL A 15 33.16 9.32 -12.73
CA VAL A 15 33.32 10.31 -11.65
C VAL A 15 32.07 11.20 -11.55
N LEU A 16 31.51 11.61 -12.69
CA LEU A 16 30.30 12.43 -12.71
C LEU A 16 29.07 11.63 -12.24
N ARG A 17 28.97 10.33 -12.60
CA ARG A 17 27.90 9.45 -12.06
C ARG A 17 27.98 9.32 -10.54
N GLU A 18 29.19 9.11 -9.99
CA GLU A 18 29.42 9.01 -8.55
C GLU A 18 29.07 10.32 -7.81
N GLN A 19 29.38 11.48 -8.40
CA GLN A 19 28.98 12.78 -7.85
C GLN A 19 27.46 12.93 -7.75
N PHE A 20 26.71 12.53 -8.79
CA PHE A 20 25.25 12.56 -8.76
C PHE A 20 24.68 11.59 -7.72
N MET A 21 25.22 10.37 -7.61
CA MET A 21 24.81 9.41 -6.57
C MET A 21 25.00 9.99 -5.17
N GLY A 22 26.15 10.63 -4.91
CA GLY A 22 26.42 11.30 -3.63
C GLY A 22 25.48 12.47 -3.35
N ALA A 23 25.15 13.29 -4.36
CA ALA A 23 24.22 14.41 -4.23
C ALA A 23 22.79 13.93 -3.94
N VAL A 24 22.35 12.85 -4.60
CA VAL A 24 21.03 12.24 -4.39
C VAL A 24 20.93 11.64 -2.99
N SER A 25 21.96 10.92 -2.52
CA SER A 25 21.99 10.37 -1.15
C SER A 25 21.85 11.46 -0.09
N ALA A 26 22.60 12.56 -0.23
CA ALA A 26 22.49 13.71 0.67
C ALA A 26 21.10 14.38 0.62
N TYR A 27 20.47 14.43 -0.55
CA TYR A 27 19.13 15.00 -0.73
C TYR A 27 18.05 14.11 -0.07
N VAL A 28 18.07 12.80 -0.32
CA VAL A 28 17.15 11.82 0.27
C VAL A 28 17.19 11.88 1.79
N ALA A 29 18.40 11.88 2.37
CA ALA A 29 18.59 12.00 3.82
C ALA A 29 18.04 13.32 4.38
N LYS A 30 18.23 14.44 3.67
CA LYS A 30 17.74 15.76 4.10
C LYS A 30 16.21 15.88 4.04
N GLN A 31 15.58 15.28 3.03
CA GLN A 31 14.12 15.35 2.84
C GLN A 31 13.39 14.21 3.57
N HIS A 32 14.11 13.26 4.16
CA HIS A 32 13.53 12.07 4.79
C HIS A 32 12.61 11.29 3.85
N LEU A 33 13.02 11.15 2.58
CA LEU A 33 12.20 10.43 1.60
C LEU A 33 12.14 8.95 1.93
N VAL A 34 10.96 8.36 1.78
CA VAL A 34 10.71 6.94 2.01
C VAL A 34 10.09 6.32 0.76
N PRO A 35 10.43 5.07 0.43
CA PRO A 35 9.79 4.37 -0.68
C PRO A 35 8.38 3.87 -0.31
N PRO A 36 7.49 3.60 -1.28
CA PRO A 36 7.63 3.94 -2.70
C PRO A 36 7.35 5.43 -2.96
N LEU A 37 8.08 6.02 -3.91
CA LEU A 37 7.76 7.34 -4.44
C LEU A 37 6.98 7.18 -5.75
N SER A 38 5.93 7.99 -5.92
CA SER A 38 5.19 8.08 -7.18
C SER A 38 6.04 8.74 -8.27
N MET A 39 5.62 8.58 -9.53
CA MET A 39 6.29 9.24 -10.66
C MET A 39 6.25 10.76 -10.59
N GLU A 40 5.22 11.32 -9.97
CA GLU A 40 5.09 12.76 -9.76
C GLU A 40 6.10 13.25 -8.72
N GLU A 41 6.14 12.59 -7.56
CA GLU A 41 7.10 12.90 -6.48
C GLU A 41 8.55 12.76 -6.97
N LEU A 42 8.90 11.65 -7.64
CA LEU A 42 10.24 11.45 -8.20
C LEU A 42 10.62 12.59 -9.15
N ARG A 43 9.70 13.00 -10.04
CA ARG A 43 9.96 14.08 -11.01
C ARG A 43 10.15 15.42 -10.33
N ASP A 44 9.35 15.73 -9.31
CA ASP A 44 9.44 16.99 -8.56
C ASP A 44 10.72 17.07 -7.73
N HIS A 45 11.10 15.98 -7.06
CA HIS A 45 12.39 15.91 -6.37
C HIS A 45 13.57 15.98 -7.36
N ALA A 46 13.49 15.31 -8.51
CA ALA A 46 14.54 15.35 -9.52
C ALA A 46 14.79 16.77 -10.08
N ARG A 47 13.71 17.54 -10.35
CA ARG A 47 13.82 18.94 -10.79
C ARG A 47 14.57 19.83 -9.80
N ASN A 48 14.46 19.54 -8.49
CA ASN A 48 15.16 20.28 -7.45
C ASN A 48 16.66 19.95 -7.34
N ILE A 49 17.10 18.83 -7.92
CA ILE A 49 18.50 18.39 -7.91
C ILE A 49 19.20 18.79 -9.20
N ASP A 50 18.67 18.36 -10.36
CA ASP A 50 19.18 18.74 -11.68
C ASP A 50 18.04 18.79 -12.72
N PRO A 51 17.58 19.99 -13.10
CA PRO A 51 16.50 20.14 -14.08
C PRO A 51 16.90 19.73 -15.50
N GLU A 52 18.19 19.55 -15.80
CA GLU A 52 18.66 19.11 -17.13
C GLU A 52 18.63 17.58 -17.29
N ARG A 53 18.64 16.82 -16.18
CA ARG A 53 18.79 15.35 -16.17
C ARG A 53 17.70 14.65 -15.36
N ILE A 54 16.48 15.14 -15.46
CA ILE A 54 15.34 14.67 -14.65
C ILE A 54 15.22 13.15 -14.64
N ASP A 55 15.20 12.50 -15.81
CA ASP A 55 14.95 11.05 -15.90
C ASP A 55 16.06 10.21 -15.25
N TYR A 56 17.32 10.66 -15.39
CA TYR A 56 18.44 10.00 -14.73
C TYR A 56 18.39 10.18 -13.21
N ILE A 57 18.09 11.40 -12.73
CA ILE A 57 17.98 11.67 -11.30
C ILE A 57 16.79 10.92 -10.69
N MET A 58 15.68 10.77 -11.40
CA MET A 58 14.54 9.95 -10.94
C MET A 58 14.96 8.50 -10.68
N VAL A 59 15.78 7.91 -11.56
CA VAL A 59 16.32 6.56 -11.36
C VAL A 59 17.21 6.50 -10.11
N LEU A 60 18.11 7.47 -9.95
CA LEU A 60 18.98 7.52 -8.78
C LEU A 60 18.20 7.70 -7.48
N LEU A 61 17.19 8.58 -7.47
CA LEU A 61 16.30 8.80 -6.32
C LEU A 61 15.58 7.52 -5.93
N ASN A 62 14.97 6.83 -6.90
CA ASN A 62 14.30 5.55 -6.67
C ASN A 62 15.28 4.51 -6.09
N ASN A 63 16.47 4.40 -6.68
CA ASN A 63 17.48 3.46 -6.19
C ASN A 63 17.88 3.76 -4.76
N GLU A 64 18.10 5.03 -4.42
CA GLU A 64 18.54 5.43 -3.09
C GLU A 64 17.47 5.16 -2.03
N VAL A 65 16.20 5.50 -2.28
CA VAL A 65 15.13 5.23 -1.30
C VAL A 65 14.89 3.74 -1.08
N TRP A 66 15.14 2.90 -2.08
CA TRP A 66 15.01 1.44 -1.97
C TRP A 66 16.29 0.72 -1.56
N ARG A 67 17.43 1.42 -1.52
CA ARG A 67 18.77 0.82 -1.39
C ARG A 67 18.87 -0.11 -0.19
N ASP A 68 18.49 0.38 0.99
CA ASP A 68 18.61 -0.37 2.23
C ASP A 68 17.61 -1.54 2.30
N THR A 69 16.40 -1.36 1.75
CA THR A 69 15.41 -2.43 1.64
C THR A 69 15.95 -3.56 0.77
N VAL A 70 16.39 -3.25 -0.46
CA VAL A 70 16.96 -4.25 -1.38
C VAL A 70 18.18 -4.92 -0.75
N ALA A 71 19.05 -4.16 -0.08
CA ALA A 71 20.22 -4.68 0.62
C ALA A 71 19.88 -5.71 1.71
N SER A 72 18.74 -5.56 2.39
CA SER A 72 18.31 -6.48 3.46
C SER A 72 17.74 -7.79 2.94
N ILE A 73 17.12 -7.80 1.75
CA ILE A 73 16.46 -8.99 1.14
C ILE A 73 17.51 -10.08 0.84
N PRO A 74 17.28 -11.37 1.16
CA PRO A 74 18.21 -12.45 0.80
C PRO A 74 18.44 -12.54 -0.71
N TYR A 75 19.65 -12.88 -1.14
CA TYR A 75 20.01 -12.93 -2.57
C TYR A 75 19.13 -13.90 -3.37
N GLU A 76 18.77 -15.03 -2.77
CA GLU A 76 17.87 -16.05 -3.33
C GLU A 76 16.43 -15.57 -3.55
N ARG A 77 16.07 -14.42 -2.97
CA ARG A 77 14.79 -13.74 -3.18
C ARG A 77 14.91 -12.52 -4.10
N ARG A 78 16.02 -12.37 -4.84
CA ARG A 78 16.23 -11.27 -5.78
C ARG A 78 16.29 -11.77 -7.22
N LEU A 79 15.69 -10.98 -8.12
CA LEU A 79 15.77 -11.16 -9.56
C LEU A 79 16.80 -10.20 -10.15
N LEU A 80 17.73 -10.70 -10.95
CA LEU A 80 18.52 -9.87 -11.87
C LEU A 80 17.88 -9.94 -13.26
N LEU A 81 17.42 -8.79 -13.76
CA LEU A 81 16.86 -8.66 -15.10
C LEU A 81 17.85 -7.95 -16.01
N LEU A 82 18.39 -8.68 -17.00
CA LEU A 82 19.32 -8.15 -18.00
C LEU A 82 18.61 -7.93 -19.34
N PRO A 83 18.96 -6.87 -20.09
CA PRO A 83 18.36 -6.63 -21.40
C PRO A 83 19.10 -7.45 -22.46
N GLN A 84 18.36 -7.95 -23.45
CA GLN A 84 18.94 -8.71 -24.56
C GLN A 84 19.90 -7.87 -25.41
N CYS A 85 19.76 -6.55 -25.40
CA CYS A 85 20.64 -5.58 -26.08
C CYS A 85 22.13 -5.70 -25.70
N LEU A 86 22.47 -6.31 -24.56
CA LEU A 86 23.87 -6.56 -24.18
C LEU A 86 24.53 -7.66 -25.01
N ARG A 87 23.75 -8.48 -25.73
CA ARG A 87 24.29 -9.59 -26.52
C ARG A 87 25.12 -9.07 -27.70
N HIS A 88 26.14 -9.84 -28.08
CA HIS A 88 26.86 -9.54 -29.31
C HIS A 88 25.93 -9.69 -30.54
N PRO A 89 25.76 -8.67 -31.39
CA PRO A 89 24.64 -8.56 -32.32
C PRO A 89 24.64 -9.58 -33.47
N ARG A 90 25.79 -10.20 -33.78
CA ARG A 90 25.93 -11.09 -34.96
C ARG A 90 26.36 -12.52 -34.64
N ASP A 91 26.97 -12.72 -33.48
CA ASP A 91 27.69 -13.97 -33.17
C ASP A 91 27.30 -14.55 -31.81
N CYS A 92 26.11 -14.21 -31.31
CA CYS A 92 25.56 -14.82 -30.11
C CYS A 92 24.88 -16.15 -30.51
N PRO A 93 25.33 -17.31 -29.99
CA PRO A 93 24.72 -18.60 -30.30
C PRO A 93 23.42 -18.86 -29.51
N ALA A 94 23.10 -18.00 -28.53
CA ALA A 94 22.00 -18.18 -27.60
C ALA A 94 20.64 -18.25 -28.30
N GLU A 95 19.84 -19.26 -27.92
CA GLU A 95 18.45 -19.40 -28.33
C GLU A 95 17.52 -18.57 -27.43
N MET A 96 16.28 -18.38 -27.88
CA MET A 96 15.23 -17.78 -27.07
C MET A 96 14.13 -18.80 -26.81
N ASP A 97 13.64 -18.81 -25.58
CA ASP A 97 12.41 -19.52 -25.20
C ASP A 97 11.28 -18.53 -24.88
N GLU A 98 10.23 -19.01 -24.22
CA GLU A 98 9.10 -18.19 -23.80
C GLU A 98 9.43 -17.23 -22.63
N PHE A 99 10.53 -17.45 -21.92
CA PHE A 99 10.96 -16.68 -20.74
C PHE A 99 12.09 -15.69 -21.04
N GLY A 100 12.93 -15.94 -22.06
CA GLY A 100 13.99 -15.03 -22.46
C GLY A 100 15.10 -15.69 -23.29
N LEU A 101 16.25 -15.01 -23.32
CA LEU A 101 17.47 -15.46 -23.98
C LEU A 101 18.21 -16.47 -23.08
N LEU A 102 18.53 -17.65 -23.62
CA LEU A 102 19.27 -18.70 -22.93
C LEU A 102 20.77 -18.56 -23.21
N CYS A 103 21.50 -17.90 -22.32
CA CYS A 103 22.93 -17.64 -22.50
C CYS A 103 23.77 -18.93 -22.45
N GLU A 104 24.47 -19.26 -23.55
CA GLU A 104 25.41 -20.41 -23.60
C GLU A 104 26.82 -20.10 -23.08
N ALA A 105 27.01 -18.99 -22.36
CA ALA A 105 28.31 -18.58 -21.84
C ALA A 105 29.43 -18.46 -22.91
N CYS A 106 29.09 -17.98 -24.12
CA CYS A 106 30.03 -17.88 -25.25
C CYS A 106 31.20 -16.89 -25.06
N GLY A 107 31.20 -16.08 -23.99
CA GLY A 107 32.27 -15.15 -23.64
C GLY A 107 32.35 -13.85 -24.47
N ARG A 108 31.37 -13.57 -25.34
CA ARG A 108 31.39 -12.42 -26.27
C ARG A 108 30.75 -11.14 -25.73
N CYS A 109 30.11 -11.21 -24.57
CA CYS A 109 29.45 -10.08 -23.90
C CYS A 109 29.48 -10.30 -22.39
N SER A 110 29.07 -9.30 -21.63
CA SER A 110 29.05 -9.32 -20.17
C SER A 110 27.93 -10.15 -19.54
N ILE A 111 26.94 -10.61 -20.33
CA ILE A 111 25.77 -11.35 -19.82
C ILE A 111 26.22 -12.57 -19.00
N SER A 112 27.12 -13.39 -19.56
CA SER A 112 27.58 -14.62 -18.89
C SER A 112 28.32 -14.33 -17.58
N GLU A 113 29.10 -13.25 -17.52
CA GLU A 113 29.82 -12.84 -16.31
C GLU A 113 28.84 -12.41 -15.21
N LEU A 114 27.89 -11.53 -15.55
CA LEU A 114 26.88 -11.03 -14.62
C LEU A 114 25.95 -12.14 -14.14
N GLN A 115 25.54 -13.03 -15.05
CA GLN A 115 24.72 -14.19 -14.73
C GLN A 115 25.44 -15.11 -13.74
N THR A 116 26.71 -15.45 -14.02
CA THR A 116 27.51 -16.30 -13.12
C THR A 116 27.66 -15.67 -11.74
N LEU A 117 27.93 -14.36 -11.68
CA LEU A 117 28.07 -13.64 -10.40
C LEU A 117 26.77 -13.70 -9.59
N ALA A 118 25.63 -13.39 -10.21
CA ALA A 118 24.34 -13.33 -9.54
C ALA A 118 23.85 -14.73 -9.11
N GLU A 119 23.95 -15.73 -9.98
CA GLU A 119 23.56 -17.12 -9.67
C GLU A 119 24.42 -17.71 -8.54
N THR A 120 25.71 -17.38 -8.48
CA THR A 120 26.60 -17.81 -7.38
C THR A 120 26.14 -17.28 -6.02
N LEU A 121 25.52 -16.10 -6.00
CA LEU A 121 24.92 -15.52 -4.80
C LEU A 121 23.51 -16.06 -4.52
N GLY A 122 22.88 -16.71 -5.49
CA GLY A 122 21.55 -17.32 -5.38
C GLY A 122 20.44 -16.62 -6.17
N TYR A 123 20.74 -15.54 -6.89
CA TYR A 123 19.74 -14.80 -7.66
C TYR A 123 19.01 -15.69 -8.68
N VAL A 124 17.74 -15.38 -8.92
CA VAL A 124 17.10 -15.73 -10.19
C VAL A 124 17.62 -14.74 -11.24
N VAL A 125 18.07 -15.22 -12.40
CA VAL A 125 18.55 -14.36 -13.50
C VAL A 125 17.67 -14.56 -14.72
N LEU A 126 17.22 -13.46 -15.32
CA LEU A 126 16.47 -13.46 -16.58
C LEU A 126 17.10 -12.49 -17.57
N VAL A 127 17.18 -12.92 -18.83
CA VAL A 127 17.63 -12.07 -19.94
C VAL A 127 16.45 -11.87 -20.90
N ALA A 128 15.63 -10.86 -20.66
CA ALA A 128 14.35 -10.72 -21.33
C ALA A 128 14.01 -9.27 -21.69
N GLU A 129 13.27 -9.10 -22.78
CA GLU A 129 12.64 -7.84 -23.18
C GLU A 129 11.15 -7.90 -22.81
N GLY A 130 10.82 -7.78 -21.52
CA GLY A 130 9.41 -7.79 -21.10
C GLY A 130 9.22 -7.89 -19.59
N SER A 131 8.18 -7.21 -19.09
CA SER A 131 7.81 -7.20 -17.67
C SER A 131 6.90 -8.37 -17.26
N THR A 132 6.31 -9.12 -18.19
CA THR A 132 5.27 -10.13 -17.90
C THR A 132 5.78 -11.30 -17.06
N VAL A 133 6.97 -11.83 -17.34
CA VAL A 133 7.59 -12.90 -16.54
C VAL A 133 7.99 -12.37 -15.17
N VAL A 134 8.51 -11.14 -15.12
CA VAL A 134 8.91 -10.46 -13.89
C VAL A 134 7.70 -10.31 -12.95
N SER A 135 6.56 -9.82 -13.47
CA SER A 135 5.31 -9.70 -12.74
C SER A 135 4.87 -11.04 -12.16
N LYS A 136 4.89 -12.13 -12.94
CA LYS A 136 4.51 -13.47 -12.45
C LYS A 136 5.43 -14.00 -11.34
N LEU A 137 6.73 -13.72 -11.41
CA LEU A 137 7.68 -14.13 -10.37
C LEU A 137 7.47 -13.36 -9.06
N LEU A 138 7.14 -12.08 -9.16
CA LEU A 138 6.80 -11.22 -8.03
C LEU A 138 5.45 -11.62 -7.42
N GLU A 139 4.39 -11.72 -8.25
CA GLU A 139 3.05 -12.16 -7.84
C GLU A 139 3.06 -13.55 -7.21
N GLY A 140 3.89 -14.47 -7.74
CA GLY A 140 4.04 -15.81 -7.20
C GLY A 140 4.93 -15.90 -5.94
N GLY A 141 5.40 -14.78 -5.39
CA GLY A 141 6.21 -14.72 -4.16
C GLY A 141 7.59 -15.39 -4.27
N LYS A 142 8.07 -15.65 -5.49
CA LYS A 142 9.36 -16.31 -5.74
C LYS A 142 10.54 -15.36 -5.53
N VAL A 143 10.31 -14.07 -5.78
CA VAL A 143 11.29 -13.00 -5.57
C VAL A 143 10.59 -11.81 -4.91
N ASP A 144 11.32 -11.07 -4.08
CA ASP A 144 10.86 -9.88 -3.37
C ASP A 144 11.50 -8.59 -3.91
N ALA A 145 12.53 -8.69 -4.74
CA ALA A 145 13.25 -7.54 -5.28
C ALA A 145 13.75 -7.76 -6.70
N VAL A 146 13.88 -6.66 -7.44
CA VAL A 146 14.40 -6.65 -8.81
C VAL A 146 15.60 -5.72 -8.94
N VAL A 147 16.72 -6.24 -9.41
CA VAL A 147 17.83 -5.45 -9.95
C VAL A 147 17.71 -5.48 -11.47
N GLY A 148 17.21 -4.39 -12.05
CA GLY A 148 16.95 -4.27 -13.48
C GLY A 148 18.00 -3.44 -14.20
N VAL A 149 18.54 -3.96 -15.29
CA VAL A 149 19.43 -3.22 -16.19
C VAL A 149 18.66 -2.92 -17.48
N SER A 150 18.53 -1.65 -17.86
CA SER A 150 17.81 -1.29 -19.10
C SER A 150 18.08 0.14 -19.56
N CYS A 151 17.63 0.50 -20.76
CA CYS A 151 17.66 1.89 -21.21
C CYS A 151 16.64 2.74 -20.41
N LEU A 152 16.89 4.05 -20.29
CA LEU A 152 15.99 4.95 -19.53
C LEU A 152 14.54 4.88 -20.02
N SER A 153 14.32 4.86 -21.33
CA SER A 153 12.96 4.82 -21.91
C SER A 153 12.19 3.54 -21.60
N ALA A 154 12.88 2.43 -21.32
CA ALA A 154 12.26 1.21 -20.84
C ALA A 154 12.04 1.24 -19.32
N LEU A 155 13.00 1.78 -18.56
CA LEU A 155 12.88 1.96 -17.11
C LEU A 155 11.66 2.85 -16.76
N GLU A 156 11.48 3.97 -17.47
CA GLU A 156 10.32 4.87 -17.34
C GLU A 156 8.97 4.16 -17.47
N LYS A 157 8.88 3.17 -18.36
CA LYS A 157 7.66 2.37 -18.54
C LYS A 157 7.45 1.35 -17.42
N SER A 158 8.53 0.90 -16.80
CA SER A 158 8.49 -0.09 -15.71
C SER A 158 8.23 0.53 -14.33
N PHE A 159 8.64 1.79 -14.09
CA PHE A 159 8.50 2.45 -12.79
C PHE A 159 7.08 2.48 -12.23
N PRO A 160 6.02 2.81 -13.01
CA PRO A 160 4.66 2.79 -12.50
C PRO A 160 4.24 1.42 -11.95
N HIS A 161 4.68 0.33 -12.59
CA HIS A 161 4.37 -1.02 -12.14
C HIS A 161 5.08 -1.37 -10.84
N LEU A 162 6.36 -1.00 -10.71
CA LEU A 162 7.14 -1.24 -9.49
C LEU A 162 6.63 -0.39 -8.32
N SER A 163 6.37 0.90 -8.54
CA SER A 163 5.89 1.82 -7.51
C SER A 163 4.49 1.45 -7.02
N ASN A 164 3.54 1.17 -7.93
CA ASN A 164 2.17 0.78 -7.55
C ASN A 164 2.12 -0.56 -6.82
N GLY A 165 3.04 -1.49 -7.13
CA GLY A 165 3.18 -2.76 -6.42
C GLY A 165 4.04 -2.68 -5.16
N ALA A 166 4.57 -1.50 -4.81
CA ALA A 166 5.57 -1.31 -3.75
C ALA A 166 6.74 -2.32 -3.82
N ILE A 167 7.17 -2.65 -5.04
CA ILE A 167 8.22 -3.65 -5.29
C ILE A 167 9.59 -3.00 -5.08
N PRO A 168 10.39 -3.49 -4.12
CA PRO A 168 11.77 -3.06 -3.96
C PRO A 168 12.59 -3.30 -5.23
N GLY A 169 13.21 -2.25 -5.76
CA GLY A 169 13.96 -2.39 -7.00
C GLY A 169 15.07 -1.38 -7.19
N LEU A 170 16.14 -1.85 -7.81
CA LEU A 170 17.24 -1.02 -8.31
C LEU A 170 17.22 -1.05 -9.83
N ALA A 171 17.27 0.14 -10.43
CA ALA A 171 17.30 0.32 -11.87
C ALA A 171 18.67 0.88 -12.28
N ILE A 172 19.37 0.17 -13.16
CA ILE A 172 20.70 0.55 -13.63
C ILE A 172 20.59 0.93 -15.11
N PRO A 173 20.72 2.23 -15.44
CA PRO A 173 20.61 2.69 -16.81
C PRO A 173 21.84 2.28 -17.65
N LEU A 174 21.61 1.90 -18.90
CA LEU A 174 22.68 1.73 -19.89
C LEU A 174 23.40 3.07 -20.14
N THR A 175 24.69 3.10 -20.43
CA THR A 175 25.40 4.36 -20.72
C THR A 175 25.25 4.80 -22.18
N ILE A 176 24.98 3.84 -23.08
CA ILE A 176 24.77 4.06 -24.51
C ILE A 176 23.56 3.23 -24.99
N ASP A 177 22.63 3.85 -25.72
CA ASP A 177 21.47 3.19 -26.31
C ASP A 177 21.71 2.76 -27.78
N GLY A 178 20.73 2.07 -28.38
CA GLY A 178 20.76 1.71 -29.81
C GLY A 178 20.66 0.22 -30.17
N CYS A 179 20.38 -0.65 -29.20
CA CYS A 179 20.22 -2.12 -29.36
C CYS A 179 21.41 -2.86 -30.01
N ILE A 180 22.49 -2.14 -30.36
CA ILE A 180 23.71 -2.62 -31.01
C ILE A 180 24.86 -1.76 -30.46
N GLY A 181 25.88 -2.39 -29.87
CA GLY A 181 27.04 -1.67 -29.33
C GLY A 181 26.75 -0.91 -28.02
N THR A 182 25.76 -1.39 -27.26
CA THR A 182 25.40 -0.87 -25.93
C THR A 182 26.57 -0.98 -24.95
N GLU A 183 26.84 0.10 -24.22
CA GLU A 183 27.79 0.13 -23.11
C GLU A 183 27.07 0.19 -21.77
N ILE A 184 27.74 -0.33 -20.75
CA ILE A 184 27.25 -0.40 -19.36
C ILE A 184 28.37 -0.11 -18.38
N ASP A 185 27.99 0.43 -17.22
CA ASP A 185 28.88 0.51 -16.07
C ASP A 185 28.85 -0.84 -15.32
N LEU A 186 29.78 -1.72 -15.69
CA LEU A 186 29.89 -3.06 -15.09
C LEU A 186 30.12 -3.01 -13.58
N ASP A 187 30.91 -2.04 -13.11
CA ASP A 187 31.20 -1.93 -11.68
C ASP A 187 29.95 -1.56 -10.90
N HIS A 188 29.14 -0.63 -11.40
CA HIS A 188 27.86 -0.28 -10.77
C HIS A 188 26.90 -1.47 -10.70
N ILE A 189 26.84 -2.32 -11.74
CA ILE A 189 26.01 -3.53 -11.72
C ILE A 189 26.54 -4.54 -10.69
N ARG A 190 27.86 -4.75 -10.63
CA ARG A 190 28.47 -5.64 -9.64
C ARG A 190 28.18 -5.16 -8.22
N ASP A 191 28.32 -3.86 -7.96
CA ASP A 191 28.03 -3.25 -6.67
C ASP A 191 26.56 -3.45 -6.26
N ALA A 192 25.62 -3.29 -7.21
CA ALA A 192 24.20 -3.52 -6.96
C ALA A 192 23.85 -5.00 -6.72
N ILE A 193 24.48 -5.93 -7.45
CA ILE A 193 24.30 -7.38 -7.23
C ILE A 193 24.86 -7.80 -5.87
N GLN A 194 25.97 -7.21 -5.44
CA GLN A 194 26.62 -7.54 -4.17
C GLN A 194 26.09 -6.74 -2.98
N LEU A 195 25.07 -5.90 -3.19
CA LEU A 195 24.52 -5.04 -2.17
C LEU A 195 23.94 -5.87 -1.02
N LYS A 196 24.45 -5.67 0.20
CA LYS A 196 24.02 -6.42 1.38
C LYS A 196 23.95 -5.53 2.61
N SER A 197 22.88 -5.70 3.38
CA SER A 197 22.70 -5.09 4.70
C SER A 197 22.99 -6.10 5.81
N SER A 198 23.38 -5.60 6.98
CA SER A 198 23.40 -6.38 8.22
C SER A 198 22.02 -6.44 8.90
N GLN A 199 21.06 -5.63 8.45
CA GLN A 199 19.70 -5.63 8.96
C GLN A 199 18.93 -6.85 8.42
N PRO A 200 18.14 -7.54 9.26
CA PRO A 200 17.35 -8.68 8.82
C PRO A 200 16.21 -8.24 7.89
N TRP A 201 15.99 -8.99 6.82
CA TRP A 201 14.78 -8.87 6.01
C TRP A 201 13.55 -9.30 6.82
N LYS A 202 12.51 -8.47 6.83
CA LYS A 202 11.27 -8.73 7.58
C LYS A 202 10.18 -9.45 6.77
N ASN A 203 10.55 -10.05 5.63
CA ASN A 203 9.67 -10.66 4.63
C ASN A 203 8.63 -9.70 4.03
N THR A 204 8.22 -9.96 2.79
CA THR A 204 7.03 -9.33 2.19
C THR A 204 5.76 -9.95 2.76
N LEU A 205 4.67 -9.18 2.74
CA LEU A 205 3.35 -9.70 3.03
C LEU A 205 2.82 -10.45 1.80
N ASP A 206 2.36 -11.68 2.00
CA ASP A 206 1.58 -12.40 0.99
C ASP A 206 0.13 -11.87 0.99
N GLU A 207 -0.07 -10.74 0.32
CA GLU A 207 -1.35 -10.03 0.29
C GLU A 207 -2.50 -10.91 -0.20
N GLU A 208 -2.28 -11.68 -1.27
CA GLU A 208 -3.31 -12.54 -1.84
C GLU A 208 -3.73 -13.61 -0.84
N ARG A 209 -2.75 -14.30 -0.24
CA ARG A 209 -3.02 -15.33 0.75
C ARG A 209 -3.72 -14.78 1.99
N LEU A 210 -3.29 -13.63 2.49
CA LEU A 210 -3.92 -12.97 3.64
C LEU A 210 -5.38 -12.58 3.33
N ARG A 211 -5.66 -12.04 2.13
CA ARG A 211 -7.04 -11.75 1.70
C ARG A 211 -7.89 -13.02 1.63
N GLN A 212 -7.36 -14.11 1.07
CA GLN A 212 -8.06 -15.39 1.01
C GLN A 212 -8.39 -15.92 2.42
N ILE A 213 -7.42 -15.87 3.34
CA ILE A 213 -7.60 -16.31 4.74
C ILE A 213 -8.68 -15.47 5.42
N VAL A 214 -8.58 -14.13 5.33
CA VAL A 214 -9.52 -13.21 5.97
C VAL A 214 -10.93 -13.41 5.43
N ASN A 215 -11.09 -13.51 4.11
CA ASN A 215 -12.39 -13.78 3.50
C ASN A 215 -12.95 -15.14 3.94
N GLY A 216 -12.10 -16.17 4.05
CA GLY A 216 -12.50 -17.51 4.51
C GLY A 216 -13.10 -17.50 5.93
N TRP A 217 -12.68 -16.58 6.80
CA TRP A 217 -13.28 -16.43 8.14
C TRP A 217 -14.73 -15.98 8.13
N PHE A 218 -15.23 -15.44 7.01
CA PHE A 218 -16.62 -15.01 6.84
C PHE A 218 -17.42 -15.90 5.89
N THR A 219 -16.87 -17.02 5.43
CA THR A 219 -17.59 -18.01 4.61
C THR A 219 -17.97 -19.27 5.37
N ASP A 220 -17.12 -19.70 6.30
CA ASP A 220 -17.49 -20.75 7.26
C ASP A 220 -18.39 -20.15 8.35
N PRO A 221 -19.25 -20.95 9.00
CA PRO A 221 -20.05 -20.43 10.08
C PRO A 221 -19.12 -19.98 11.21
N VAL A 222 -18.90 -18.67 11.29
CA VAL A 222 -18.39 -17.99 12.48
C VAL A 222 -19.13 -18.59 13.67
N GLU A 223 -18.44 -18.92 14.77
CA GLU A 223 -19.02 -19.56 15.96
C GLU A 223 -20.00 -18.62 16.69
N TRP A 224 -21.06 -18.23 16.00
CA TRP A 224 -22.19 -17.44 16.41
C TRP A 224 -23.40 -18.33 16.26
N LYS A 225 -24.02 -18.69 17.39
CA LYS A 225 -25.27 -19.44 17.41
C LYS A 225 -26.45 -18.47 17.29
N ALA A 226 -27.01 -18.32 16.09
CA ALA A 226 -28.12 -17.42 15.83
C ALA A 226 -29.50 -18.09 16.07
N GLU A 227 -29.97 -18.08 17.31
CA GLU A 227 -31.20 -18.80 17.72
C GLU A 227 -32.46 -17.95 17.54
N THR A 228 -32.36 -16.66 17.76
CA THR A 228 -33.44 -15.67 17.65
C THR A 228 -33.48 -15.01 16.27
N ARG A 229 -34.58 -14.31 15.98
CA ARG A 229 -34.71 -13.54 14.73
C ARG A 229 -33.67 -12.40 14.66
N THR A 230 -33.43 -11.69 15.75
CA THR A 230 -32.46 -10.58 15.79
C THR A 230 -31.04 -11.06 15.56
N GLU A 231 -30.65 -12.18 16.19
CA GLU A 231 -29.32 -12.77 15.96
C GLU A 231 -29.13 -13.20 14.50
N ARG A 232 -30.16 -13.81 13.88
CA ARG A 232 -30.08 -14.18 12.46
C ARG A 232 -29.91 -12.96 11.56
N ILE A 233 -30.66 -11.89 11.80
CA ILE A 233 -30.55 -10.65 11.02
C ILE A 233 -29.14 -10.05 11.15
N ALA A 234 -28.62 -9.94 12.37
CA ALA A 234 -27.29 -9.41 12.63
C ALA A 234 -26.19 -10.29 11.99
N TYR A 235 -26.32 -11.61 12.14
CA TYR A 235 -25.40 -12.58 11.57
C TYR A 235 -25.39 -12.54 10.04
N ASP A 236 -26.56 -12.57 9.40
CA ASP A 236 -26.68 -12.49 7.95
C ASP A 236 -26.05 -11.20 7.42
N TRP A 237 -26.27 -10.07 8.11
CA TRP A 237 -25.66 -8.77 7.77
C TRP A 237 -24.14 -8.75 7.92
N LEU A 238 -23.60 -9.40 8.96
CA LEU A 238 -22.16 -9.57 9.14
C LEU A 238 -21.56 -10.35 7.96
N LEU A 239 -22.21 -11.44 7.55
CA LEU A 239 -21.75 -12.31 6.46
C LEU A 239 -21.89 -11.68 5.07
N GLN A 240 -22.78 -10.71 4.88
CA GLN A 240 -22.93 -10.03 3.59
C GLN A 240 -21.59 -9.51 3.06
N GLU A 241 -21.36 -9.74 1.78
CA GLU A 241 -20.12 -9.43 1.08
C GLU A 241 -19.68 -7.97 1.30
N GLY A 242 -18.36 -7.78 1.34
CA GLY A 242 -17.72 -6.49 1.52
C GLY A 242 -16.23 -6.63 1.29
N LYS A 243 -15.52 -5.51 1.13
CA LYS A 243 -14.08 -5.55 0.84
C LYS A 243 -13.21 -6.06 2.01
N ARG A 244 -13.79 -6.19 3.22
CA ARG A 244 -13.14 -6.64 4.47
C ARG A 244 -11.78 -5.96 4.76
N TRP A 245 -11.64 -4.69 4.39
CA TRP A 245 -10.37 -3.95 4.53
C TRP A 245 -9.89 -3.84 5.97
N ARG A 246 -10.79 -3.61 6.93
CA ARG A 246 -10.42 -3.45 8.34
C ARG A 246 -9.93 -4.77 8.97
N PRO A 247 -10.63 -5.91 8.83
CA PRO A 247 -10.10 -7.24 9.15
C PRO A 247 -8.77 -7.55 8.47
N TYR A 248 -8.64 -7.21 7.18
CA TYR A 248 -7.42 -7.43 6.41
C TYR A 248 -6.23 -6.63 6.98
N LEU A 249 -6.43 -5.34 7.30
CA LEU A 249 -5.40 -4.52 7.91
C LEU A 249 -4.91 -5.09 9.25
N LEU A 250 -5.80 -5.63 10.07
CA LEU A 250 -5.41 -6.31 11.32
C LEU A 250 -4.51 -7.51 11.04
N ALA A 251 -4.89 -8.36 10.10
CA ALA A 251 -4.11 -9.54 9.71
C ALA A 251 -2.74 -9.15 9.11
N CYS A 252 -2.69 -8.10 8.28
CA CYS A 252 -1.45 -7.55 7.72
C CYS A 252 -0.52 -7.05 8.83
N THR A 253 -1.04 -6.31 9.81
CA THR A 253 -0.22 -5.84 10.94
C THR A 253 0.37 -7.00 11.72
N PHE A 254 -0.44 -8.00 12.08
CA PHE A 254 0.06 -9.18 12.77
C PHE A 254 1.12 -9.92 11.95
N SER A 255 0.86 -10.17 10.66
CA SER A 255 1.77 -10.86 9.75
C SER A 255 3.10 -10.10 9.62
N ALA A 256 3.07 -8.78 9.41
CA ALA A 256 4.26 -7.94 9.28
C ALA A 256 5.15 -7.98 10.53
N LEU A 257 4.55 -8.03 11.73
CA LEU A 257 5.25 -8.10 13.00
C LEU A 257 5.75 -9.50 13.34
N ASN A 258 5.24 -10.52 12.63
CA ASN A 258 5.63 -11.92 12.77
C ASN A 258 6.31 -12.46 11.49
N ASN A 259 7.20 -11.67 10.91
CA ASN A 259 8.04 -12.03 9.75
C ASN A 259 7.24 -12.50 8.52
N GLY A 260 6.12 -11.84 8.22
CA GLY A 260 5.29 -12.10 7.04
C GLY A 260 4.52 -13.43 7.10
N THR A 261 4.32 -14.01 8.29
CA THR A 261 3.64 -15.30 8.40
C THR A 261 2.19 -15.24 7.88
N THR A 262 1.76 -16.31 7.23
CA THR A 262 0.35 -16.54 6.86
C THR A 262 -0.33 -17.56 7.78
N GLU A 263 0.41 -18.09 8.78
CA GLU A 263 -0.13 -18.93 9.85
C GLU A 263 -0.68 -18.04 10.97
N LEU A 264 -1.92 -17.58 10.79
CA LEU A 264 -2.58 -16.68 11.73
C LEU A 264 -3.26 -17.47 12.87
N PRO A 265 -2.98 -17.16 14.15
CA PRO A 265 -3.61 -17.84 15.28
C PRO A 265 -5.10 -17.48 15.39
N ASP A 266 -5.85 -18.32 16.10
CA ASP A 266 -7.30 -18.13 16.26
C ASP A 266 -7.67 -16.79 16.92
N GLU A 267 -6.81 -16.26 17.80
CA GLU A 267 -7.01 -14.94 18.41
C GLU A 267 -7.09 -13.83 17.35
N VAL A 268 -6.27 -13.88 16.31
CA VAL A 268 -6.29 -12.92 15.19
C VAL A 268 -7.61 -13.03 14.42
N ARG A 269 -8.10 -14.26 14.18
CA ARG A 269 -9.42 -14.48 13.56
C ARG A 269 -10.55 -13.87 14.40
N ARG A 270 -10.56 -14.12 15.71
CA ARG A 270 -11.58 -13.57 16.63
C ARG A 270 -11.58 -12.04 16.64
N LEU A 271 -10.39 -11.42 16.67
CA LEU A 271 -10.27 -9.96 16.61
C LEU A 271 -10.68 -9.40 15.25
N ALA A 272 -10.37 -10.08 14.15
CA ALA A 272 -10.82 -9.70 12.81
C ALA A 272 -12.35 -9.73 12.69
N ILE A 273 -13.01 -10.75 13.26
CA ILE A 273 -14.48 -10.82 13.35
C ILE A 273 -15.01 -9.65 14.20
N ALA A 274 -14.38 -9.36 15.34
CA ALA A 274 -14.77 -8.23 16.19
C ALA A 274 -14.74 -6.89 15.44
N VAL A 275 -13.67 -6.65 14.69
CA VAL A 275 -13.50 -5.45 13.87
C VAL A 275 -14.58 -5.34 12.79
N GLU A 276 -14.93 -6.44 12.14
CA GLU A 276 -16.00 -6.44 11.14
C GLU A 276 -17.38 -6.24 11.79
N CYS A 277 -17.63 -6.78 12.99
CA CYS A 277 -18.85 -6.51 13.76
C CYS A 277 -19.02 -5.01 14.02
N PHE A 278 -17.96 -4.32 14.48
CA PHE A 278 -18.01 -2.88 14.70
C PHE A 278 -18.28 -2.10 13.41
N HIS A 279 -17.62 -2.49 12.31
CA HIS A 279 -17.85 -1.84 11.02
C HIS A 279 -19.29 -2.04 10.53
N LYS A 280 -19.80 -3.27 10.58
CA LYS A 280 -21.14 -3.61 10.11
C LYS A 280 -22.23 -2.97 10.97
N ALA A 281 -22.00 -2.83 12.27
CA ALA A 281 -22.85 -2.06 13.16
C ALA A 281 -22.88 -0.57 12.77
N SER A 282 -21.71 0.05 12.56
CA SER A 282 -21.65 1.46 12.18
C SER A 282 -22.42 1.72 10.89
N LEU A 283 -22.27 0.85 9.88
CA LEU A 283 -23.02 0.99 8.62
C LEU A 283 -24.54 0.96 8.81
N ILE A 284 -25.05 0.09 9.69
CA ILE A 284 -26.50 0.04 9.96
C ILE A 284 -26.97 1.35 10.58
N HIS A 285 -26.20 1.88 11.54
CA HIS A 285 -26.56 3.11 12.24
C HIS A 285 -26.41 4.33 11.32
N ASP A 286 -25.31 4.44 10.59
CA ASP A 286 -25.07 5.48 9.58
C ASP A 286 -26.20 5.50 8.53
N ASP A 287 -26.58 4.33 7.99
CA ASP A 287 -27.69 4.23 7.02
C ASP A 287 -29.02 4.76 7.57
N ILE A 288 -29.26 4.61 8.88
CA ILE A 288 -30.46 5.12 9.54
C ILE A 288 -30.35 6.63 9.76
N GLU A 289 -29.19 7.10 10.22
CA GLU A 289 -28.89 8.52 10.48
C GLU A 289 -29.00 9.35 9.20
N ASP A 290 -28.48 8.83 8.08
CA ASP A 290 -28.51 9.46 6.76
C ASP A 290 -29.83 9.21 6.01
N ASN A 291 -30.70 8.35 6.55
CA ASN A 291 -31.95 7.90 5.91
C ASN A 291 -31.73 7.33 4.49
N ASP A 292 -30.66 6.56 4.33
CA ASP A 292 -30.25 5.97 3.05
C ASP A 292 -31.14 4.79 2.64
N ASP A 293 -31.64 4.81 1.40
CA ASP A 293 -32.48 3.73 0.87
C ASP A 293 -31.67 2.52 0.39
N LEU A 294 -30.47 2.77 -0.15
CA LEU A 294 -29.61 1.77 -0.78
C LEU A 294 -28.17 1.90 -0.29
N ARG A 295 -27.50 0.76 -0.11
CA ARG A 295 -26.04 0.66 0.08
C ARG A 295 -25.48 -0.38 -0.89
N TYR A 296 -24.48 0.01 -1.66
CA TYR A 296 -23.88 -0.82 -2.73
C TYR A 296 -24.91 -1.41 -3.71
N GLY A 297 -25.99 -0.66 -4.00
CA GLY A 297 -27.07 -1.09 -4.89
C GLY A 297 -28.09 -2.05 -4.27
N ALA A 298 -27.95 -2.42 -2.99
CA ALA A 298 -28.91 -3.24 -2.24
C ALA A 298 -29.68 -2.39 -1.21
N PRO A 299 -30.93 -2.74 -0.86
CA PRO A 299 -31.67 -2.03 0.18
C PRO A 299 -30.93 -2.02 1.53
N THR A 300 -30.91 -0.87 2.22
CA THR A 300 -30.34 -0.79 3.58
C THR A 300 -31.14 -1.63 4.58
N LEU A 301 -30.50 -2.03 5.67
CA LEU A 301 -31.11 -2.98 6.62
C LEU A 301 -32.43 -2.43 7.20
N HIS A 302 -32.48 -1.15 7.55
CA HIS A 302 -33.67 -0.53 8.12
C HIS A 302 -34.85 -0.46 7.13
N ARG A 303 -34.60 -0.43 5.82
CA ARG A 303 -35.64 -0.57 4.79
C ARG A 303 -36.16 -2.00 4.67
N GLN A 304 -35.32 -3.00 4.93
CA GLN A 304 -35.72 -4.40 4.85
C GLN A 304 -36.52 -4.87 6.06
N VAL A 305 -36.09 -4.52 7.28
CA VAL A 305 -36.64 -5.08 8.53
C VAL A 305 -37.31 -4.05 9.45
N GLY A 306 -37.28 -2.78 9.07
CA GLY A 306 -37.76 -1.66 9.87
C GLY A 306 -36.70 -1.11 10.83
N THR A 307 -36.75 0.21 11.08
CA THR A 307 -35.75 0.95 11.86
C THR A 307 -35.52 0.37 13.26
N ALA A 308 -36.58 0.06 14.01
CA ALA A 308 -36.45 -0.45 15.38
C ALA A 308 -35.68 -1.79 15.44
N VAL A 309 -35.88 -2.66 14.46
CA VAL A 309 -35.18 -3.96 14.39
C VAL A 309 -33.73 -3.75 13.95
N ALA A 310 -33.50 -2.85 12.98
CA ALA A 310 -32.15 -2.53 12.50
C ALA A 310 -31.27 -1.93 13.61
N ILE A 311 -31.80 -1.00 14.43
CA ILE A 311 -31.09 -0.47 15.60
C ILE A 311 -30.63 -1.59 16.53
N ASN A 312 -31.54 -2.50 16.90
CA ASN A 312 -31.19 -3.63 17.78
C ASN A 312 -30.20 -4.61 17.15
N ALA A 313 -30.22 -4.77 15.82
CA ALA A 313 -29.23 -5.59 15.11
C ALA A 313 -27.85 -4.95 15.14
N GLY A 314 -27.75 -3.62 14.97
CA GLY A 314 -26.51 -2.87 15.12
C GLY A 314 -25.97 -2.93 16.56
N ASP A 315 -26.82 -2.69 17.56
CA ASP A 315 -26.45 -2.82 18.98
C ASP A 315 -25.95 -4.23 19.35
N LEU A 316 -26.59 -5.27 18.81
CA LEU A 316 -26.14 -6.64 18.99
C LEU A 316 -24.75 -6.87 18.37
N LEU A 317 -24.49 -6.38 17.16
CA LEU A 317 -23.17 -6.46 16.53
C LEU A 317 -22.11 -5.73 17.35
N LEU A 318 -22.42 -4.57 17.95
CA LEU A 318 -21.49 -3.89 18.87
C LEU A 318 -21.17 -4.77 20.09
N GLY A 319 -22.19 -5.36 20.72
CA GLY A 319 -22.01 -6.28 21.84
C GLY A 319 -21.18 -7.50 21.46
N GLU A 320 -21.45 -8.10 20.30
CA GLU A 320 -20.70 -9.24 19.76
C GLU A 320 -19.25 -8.89 19.47
N GLY A 321 -18.96 -7.70 18.94
CA GLY A 321 -17.59 -7.24 18.74
C GLY A 321 -16.78 -7.22 20.05
N TYR A 322 -17.35 -6.68 21.12
CA TYR A 322 -16.71 -6.72 22.44
C TYR A 322 -16.62 -8.13 23.03
N ARG A 323 -17.64 -8.97 22.82
CA ARG A 323 -17.62 -10.37 23.24
C ARG A 323 -16.48 -11.15 22.57
N TRP A 324 -16.24 -10.92 21.29
CA TRP A 324 -15.14 -11.54 20.55
C TRP A 324 -13.78 -11.10 21.08
N ILE A 325 -13.58 -9.81 21.35
CA ILE A 325 -12.35 -9.33 21.99
C ILE A 325 -12.18 -9.97 23.38
N ALA A 326 -13.24 -10.02 24.19
CA ALA A 326 -13.20 -10.61 25.52
C ALA A 326 -12.92 -12.13 25.53
N SER A 327 -13.09 -12.80 24.39
CA SER A 327 -12.79 -14.23 24.22
C SER A 327 -11.32 -14.52 23.86
N VAL A 328 -10.50 -13.49 23.68
CA VAL A 328 -9.04 -13.60 23.52
C VAL A 328 -8.41 -13.62 24.91
N GLU A 329 -7.50 -14.57 25.17
CA GLU A 329 -6.87 -14.71 26.50
C GLU A 329 -5.68 -13.75 26.67
N THR A 330 -4.96 -13.51 25.58
CA THR A 330 -3.76 -12.68 25.58
C THR A 330 -4.11 -11.19 25.60
N ARG A 331 -3.62 -10.46 26.62
CA ARG A 331 -3.72 -8.99 26.74
C ARG A 331 -5.14 -8.43 26.53
N THR A 332 -6.17 -9.18 26.93
CA THR A 332 -7.58 -8.83 26.72
C THR A 332 -7.95 -7.43 27.20
N THR A 333 -7.40 -7.02 28.35
CA THR A 333 -7.63 -5.67 28.92
C THR A 333 -7.15 -4.57 27.98
N ASP A 334 -5.97 -4.73 27.37
CA ASP A 334 -5.39 -3.72 26.47
C ASP A 334 -6.21 -3.65 25.17
N LEU A 335 -6.56 -4.82 24.62
CA LEU A 335 -7.40 -4.94 23.42
C LEU A 335 -8.77 -4.28 23.64
N LEU A 336 -9.41 -4.54 24.78
CA LEU A 336 -10.69 -3.91 25.15
C LEU A 336 -10.54 -2.39 25.33
N GLN A 337 -9.47 -1.93 25.99
CA GLN A 337 -9.24 -0.50 26.19
C GLN A 337 -9.15 0.22 24.83
N ILE A 338 -8.36 -0.33 23.89
CA ILE A 338 -8.19 0.22 22.54
C ILE A 338 -9.54 0.31 21.83
N ALA A 339 -10.31 -0.78 21.83
CA ALA A 339 -11.62 -0.82 21.18
C ALA A 339 -12.60 0.18 21.80
N ILE A 340 -12.70 0.23 23.14
CA ILE A 340 -13.61 1.14 23.85
C ILE A 340 -13.23 2.59 23.60
N THR A 341 -11.95 2.95 23.72
CA THR A 341 -11.47 4.31 23.52
C THR A 341 -11.78 4.79 22.11
N ASN A 342 -11.48 3.98 21.10
CA ASN A 342 -11.70 4.34 19.71
C ASN A 342 -13.18 4.35 19.32
N HIS A 343 -13.99 3.42 19.82
CA HIS A 343 -15.44 3.45 19.61
C HIS A 343 -16.05 4.71 20.24
N ARG A 344 -15.65 5.10 21.46
CA ARG A 344 -16.10 6.37 22.06
C ARG A 344 -15.72 7.58 21.22
N ARG A 345 -14.49 7.63 20.68
CA ARG A 345 -14.05 8.72 19.79
C ARG A 345 -14.91 8.80 18.53
N LEU A 346 -15.20 7.65 17.91
CA LEU A 346 -16.06 7.54 16.73
C LEU A 346 -17.45 8.11 17.00
N CYS A 347 -18.13 7.67 18.06
CA CYS A 347 -19.46 8.17 18.39
C CYS A 347 -19.47 9.68 18.69
N ILE A 348 -18.43 10.19 19.37
CA ILE A 348 -18.30 11.63 19.60
C ILE A 348 -18.13 12.38 18.28
N GLY A 349 -17.27 11.90 17.38
CA GLY A 349 -17.05 12.53 16.07
C GLY A 349 -18.31 12.56 15.20
N GLN A 350 -19.01 11.42 15.10
CA GLN A 350 -20.30 11.34 14.40
C GLN A 350 -21.34 12.28 15.02
N GLY A 351 -21.44 12.31 16.35
CA GLY A 351 -22.35 13.22 17.05
C GLY A 351 -22.01 14.71 16.85
N GLU A 352 -20.74 15.08 16.82
CA GLU A 352 -20.30 16.46 16.56
C GLU A 352 -20.74 16.95 15.16
N GLU A 353 -20.68 16.07 14.16
CA GLU A 353 -21.18 16.33 12.81
C GLU A 353 -22.70 16.49 12.79
N LEU A 354 -23.43 15.50 13.30
CA LEU A 354 -24.90 15.49 13.30
C LEU A 354 -25.50 16.67 14.05
N CYS A 355 -25.00 16.97 15.26
CA CYS A 355 -25.44 18.13 16.03
C CYS A 355 -25.14 19.44 15.29
N GLY A 356 -23.97 19.56 14.66
CA GLY A 356 -23.64 20.76 13.90
C GLY A 356 -24.52 20.93 12.66
N LEU A 357 -24.89 19.84 11.98
CA LEU A 357 -25.83 19.86 10.86
C LEU A 357 -27.26 20.26 11.29
N ASP A 358 -27.74 19.74 12.42
CA ASP A 358 -29.04 20.12 13.01
C ASP A 358 -29.06 21.61 13.39
N GLU A 359 -27.97 22.11 13.96
CA GLU A 359 -27.75 23.53 14.29
C GLU A 359 -27.50 24.42 13.06
N LYS A 360 -27.40 23.84 11.86
CA LYS A 360 -27.04 24.53 10.60
C LYS A 360 -25.73 25.31 10.71
N ARG A 361 -24.77 24.76 11.46
CA ARG A 361 -23.45 25.36 11.66
C ARG A 361 -22.67 25.31 10.35
N VAL A 362 -21.94 26.40 10.07
CA VAL A 362 -20.96 26.45 8.98
C VAL A 362 -19.63 25.96 9.54
N PHE A 363 -19.11 24.85 9.01
CA PHE A 363 -17.84 24.29 9.43
C PHE A 363 -16.66 24.93 8.67
N THR A 364 -15.59 25.22 9.40
CA THR A 364 -14.27 25.55 8.83
C THR A 364 -13.55 24.29 8.39
N ALA A 365 -12.58 24.40 7.47
CA ALA A 365 -11.82 23.24 6.99
C ALA A 365 -11.09 22.53 8.14
N LYS A 366 -10.64 23.29 9.14
CA LYS A 366 -9.99 22.75 10.35
C LYS A 366 -10.95 21.91 11.19
N GLU A 367 -12.20 22.32 11.32
CA GLU A 367 -13.21 21.56 12.08
C GLU A 367 -13.60 20.28 11.35
N ILE A 368 -13.78 20.32 10.03
CA ILE A 368 -14.02 19.12 9.23
C ILE A 368 -12.88 18.10 9.37
N ILE A 369 -11.62 18.55 9.30
CA ILE A 369 -10.47 17.65 9.52
C ILE A 369 -10.48 17.04 10.93
N GLU A 370 -10.91 17.78 11.96
CA GLU A 370 -11.05 17.23 13.31
C GLU A 370 -12.20 16.21 13.40
N ILE A 371 -13.33 16.44 12.72
CA ILE A 371 -14.41 15.46 12.58
C ILE A 371 -13.88 14.20 11.90
N PHE A 372 -13.16 14.30 10.79
CA PHE A 372 -12.57 13.15 10.09
C PHE A 372 -11.62 12.35 11.00
N ARG A 373 -10.79 13.06 11.78
CA ARG A 373 -9.88 12.47 12.77
C ARG A 373 -10.64 11.69 13.85
N ARG A 374 -11.85 12.10 14.22
CA ARG A 374 -12.64 11.47 15.29
C ARG A 374 -13.63 10.44 14.79
N LYS A 375 -14.23 10.61 13.62
CA LYS A 375 -15.24 9.72 13.03
C LYS A 375 -14.60 8.51 12.34
N THR A 376 -13.71 8.77 11.39
CA THR A 376 -13.24 7.73 10.46
C THR A 376 -11.95 7.06 10.95
N ALA A 377 -11.01 7.86 11.47
CA ALA A 377 -9.70 7.34 11.84
C ALA A 377 -9.68 6.29 12.97
N PRO A 378 -10.53 6.37 14.01
CA PRO A 378 -10.51 5.39 15.10
C PRO A 378 -10.77 3.95 14.63
N ALA A 379 -11.57 3.76 13.57
CA ALA A 379 -11.84 2.42 13.04
C ALA A 379 -10.60 1.78 12.39
N PHE A 380 -9.75 2.58 11.73
CA PHE A 380 -8.44 2.13 11.26
C PHE A 380 -7.50 1.86 12.44
N GLY A 381 -7.52 2.73 13.45
CA GLY A 381 -6.75 2.59 14.69
C GLY A 381 -7.02 1.26 15.39
N VAL A 382 -8.30 0.89 15.58
CA VAL A 382 -8.67 -0.42 16.16
C VAL A 382 -8.06 -1.57 15.35
N SER A 383 -8.17 -1.53 14.02
CA SER A 383 -7.66 -2.61 13.16
C SER A 383 -6.15 -2.82 13.33
N LEU A 384 -5.38 -1.73 13.25
CA LEU A 384 -3.93 -1.79 13.34
C LEU A 384 -3.44 -2.11 14.76
N LEU A 385 -3.99 -1.43 15.77
CA LEU A 385 -3.53 -1.56 17.15
C LEU A 385 -3.87 -2.93 17.74
N LEU A 386 -5.04 -3.50 17.44
CA LEU A 386 -5.36 -4.85 17.89
C LEU A 386 -4.41 -5.89 17.27
N GLY A 387 -4.08 -5.74 15.98
CA GLY A 387 -3.11 -6.61 15.29
C GLY A 387 -1.71 -6.51 15.88
N ALA A 388 -1.28 -5.31 16.30
CA ALA A 388 -0.01 -5.10 16.97
C ALA A 388 0.01 -5.68 18.39
N VAL A 389 -1.02 -5.43 19.21
CA VAL A 389 -1.08 -5.93 20.59
C VAL A 389 -1.10 -7.46 20.62
N VAL A 390 -1.86 -8.11 19.74
CA VAL A 390 -1.92 -9.59 19.70
C VAL A 390 -0.63 -10.21 19.13
N SER A 391 0.20 -9.44 18.43
CA SER A 391 1.55 -9.87 18.02
C SER A 391 2.59 -9.82 19.15
N GLY A 392 2.24 -9.24 20.30
CA GLY A 392 3.14 -9.10 21.45
C GLY A 392 3.95 -7.79 21.47
N GLU A 393 3.69 -6.85 20.56
CA GLU A 393 4.37 -5.56 20.50
C GLU A 393 3.91 -4.59 21.60
N ASP A 394 4.80 -3.67 21.97
CA ASP A 394 4.64 -2.71 23.07
C ASP A 394 4.66 -1.23 22.62
N HIS A 395 4.54 -0.33 23.60
CA HIS A 395 4.08 1.07 23.49
C HIS A 395 4.58 1.94 22.32
N GLU A 396 5.87 1.91 21.94
CA GLU A 396 6.41 2.86 20.94
C GLU A 396 5.82 2.65 19.54
N LEU A 397 5.66 1.38 19.13
CA LEU A 397 5.05 1.06 17.84
C LEU A 397 3.56 1.42 17.85
N LEU A 398 2.87 1.24 18.98
CA LEU A 398 1.45 1.56 19.09
C LEU A 398 1.19 3.06 18.90
N GLU A 399 2.04 3.93 19.44
CA GLU A 399 1.94 5.39 19.21
C GLU A 399 2.14 5.74 17.73
N THR A 400 3.11 5.09 17.08
CA THR A 400 3.37 5.27 15.65
C THR A 400 2.18 4.81 14.80
N LEU A 401 1.62 3.63 15.09
CA LEU A 401 0.44 3.10 14.41
C LEU A 401 -0.81 3.96 14.66
N GLN A 402 -0.95 4.55 15.84
CA GLN A 402 -2.02 5.50 16.13
C GLN A 402 -1.90 6.74 15.25
N ALA A 403 -0.73 7.37 15.17
CA ALA A 403 -0.49 8.54 14.32
C ALA A 403 -0.69 8.22 12.82
N PHE A 404 -0.24 7.04 12.39
CA PHE A 404 -0.48 6.54 11.03
C PHE A 404 -1.98 6.36 10.76
N SER A 405 -2.73 5.74 11.68
CA SER A 405 -4.17 5.54 11.54
C SER A 405 -4.96 6.84 11.43
N GLU A 406 -4.53 7.89 12.15
CA GLU A 406 -5.10 9.23 12.07
C GLU A 406 -4.90 9.85 10.70
N SER A 407 -3.67 9.79 10.18
CA SER A 407 -3.35 10.30 8.85
C SER A 407 -4.11 9.54 7.76
N LEU A 408 -4.17 8.21 7.87
CA LEU A 408 -4.89 7.35 6.93
C LEU A 408 -6.40 7.63 6.93
N GLY A 409 -7.01 7.75 8.11
CA GLY A 409 -8.44 8.04 8.24
C GLY A 409 -8.83 9.39 7.66
N ILE A 410 -8.02 10.43 7.91
CA ILE A 410 -8.22 11.76 7.32
C ILE A 410 -8.08 11.70 5.81
N ALA A 411 -7.00 11.09 5.29
CA ALA A 411 -6.78 10.98 3.85
C ALA A 411 -7.89 10.19 3.14
N TYR A 412 -8.40 9.14 3.79
CA TYR A 412 -9.52 8.35 3.27
C TYR A 412 -10.77 9.22 3.07
N GLN A 413 -11.14 10.02 4.07
CA GLN A 413 -12.33 10.86 4.00
C GLN A 413 -12.17 12.03 3.01
N ILE A 414 -10.97 12.60 2.91
CA ILE A 414 -10.68 13.61 1.87
C ILE A 414 -10.89 13.02 0.47
N ARG A 415 -10.46 11.79 0.23
CA ARG A 415 -10.67 11.11 -1.05
C ARG A 415 -12.16 10.85 -1.29
N ASP A 416 -12.88 10.42 -0.27
CA ASP A 416 -14.33 10.14 -0.32
C ASP A 416 -15.10 11.40 -0.75
N ASP A 417 -14.88 12.54 -0.06
CA ASP A 417 -15.47 13.84 -0.41
C ASP A 417 -15.13 14.28 -1.85
N LEU A 418 -13.89 14.04 -2.30
CA LEU A 418 -13.46 14.37 -3.66
C LEU A 418 -14.14 13.49 -4.71
N ASP A 419 -14.31 12.21 -4.43
CA ASP A 419 -14.95 11.27 -5.34
C ASP A 419 -16.46 11.56 -5.44
N GLU A 420 -17.13 11.87 -4.33
CA GLU A 420 -18.54 12.33 -4.31
C GLU A 420 -18.73 13.61 -5.13
N TYR A 421 -17.86 14.61 -4.92
CA TYR A 421 -17.90 15.86 -5.67
C TYR A 421 -17.73 15.64 -7.18
N ARG A 422 -16.79 14.77 -7.57
CA ARG A 422 -16.55 14.43 -8.99
C ARG A 422 -17.69 13.64 -9.62
N ALA A 423 -18.37 12.81 -8.84
CA ALA A 423 -19.53 12.05 -9.30
C ALA A 423 -20.76 12.95 -9.55
N GLY A 424 -20.74 14.20 -9.06
CA GLY A 424 -21.89 15.09 -9.12
C GLY A 424 -23.05 14.60 -8.24
N GLU A 425 -22.75 13.73 -7.26
CA GLU A 425 -23.71 13.31 -6.26
C GLU A 425 -23.95 14.51 -5.34
N ALA A 426 -25.04 15.23 -5.59
CA ALA A 426 -25.51 16.31 -4.73
C ALA A 426 -26.11 15.75 -3.43
N ARG A 427 -25.34 14.92 -2.71
CA ARG A 427 -25.57 14.74 -1.29
C ARG A 427 -25.15 16.01 -0.57
N ASP A 428 -25.68 16.15 0.62
CA ASP A 428 -25.64 17.34 1.41
C ASP A 428 -24.21 17.71 1.83
N LEU A 429 -23.48 18.44 0.98
CA LEU A 429 -22.08 18.84 1.16
C LEU A 429 -21.85 19.78 2.37
N ARG A 430 -22.87 20.02 3.21
CA ARG A 430 -22.83 20.89 4.40
C ARG A 430 -21.72 20.52 5.38
N ALA A 431 -21.33 19.24 5.46
CA ALA A 431 -20.21 18.75 6.27
C ALA A 431 -19.00 18.25 5.44
N SER A 432 -18.86 18.70 4.19
CA SER A 432 -17.71 18.33 3.34
C SER A 432 -16.52 19.28 3.49
N LEU A 433 -15.32 18.77 3.27
CA LEU A 433 -14.09 19.58 3.27
C LEU A 433 -14.09 20.60 2.12
N ILE A 434 -14.66 20.25 0.97
CA ILE A 434 -14.72 21.12 -0.20
C ILE A 434 -15.56 22.36 0.11
N GLN A 435 -16.74 22.17 0.72
CA GLN A 435 -17.58 23.28 1.13
C GLN A 435 -16.90 24.12 2.21
N ALA A 436 -16.27 23.48 3.19
CA ALA A 436 -15.58 24.18 4.27
C ALA A 436 -14.42 25.06 3.73
N LEU A 437 -13.67 24.58 2.74
CA LEU A 437 -12.64 25.37 2.05
C LEU A 437 -13.24 26.54 1.27
N ALA A 438 -14.39 26.36 0.61
CA ALA A 438 -15.09 27.45 -0.08
C ALA A 438 -15.56 28.54 0.91
N ASN A 439 -16.11 28.13 2.06
CA ASN A 439 -16.52 29.03 3.13
C ASN A 439 -15.33 29.82 3.68
N ASP A 440 -14.23 29.13 4.00
CA ASP A 440 -12.99 29.73 4.52
C ASP A 440 -12.39 30.75 3.53
N ALA A 441 -12.53 30.51 2.22
CA ALA A 441 -12.09 31.42 1.16
C ALA A 441 -12.99 32.67 0.98
N GLY A 442 -14.08 32.79 1.73
CA GLY A 442 -14.99 33.94 1.71
C GLY A 442 -16.18 33.79 0.76
N ALA A 443 -16.45 32.60 0.21
CA ALA A 443 -17.68 32.32 -0.51
C ALA A 443 -18.83 32.05 0.48
N ASN A 444 -19.32 33.10 1.15
CA ASN A 444 -20.54 33.05 1.97
C ASN A 444 -21.83 32.96 1.12
N ALA A 445 -21.84 32.12 0.07
CA ALA A 445 -23.06 31.80 -0.66
C ALA A 445 -23.59 30.45 -0.16
N PRO A 446 -24.86 30.36 0.28
CA PRO A 446 -25.47 29.06 0.52
C PRO A 446 -25.46 28.24 -0.77
N PHE A 447 -25.17 26.94 -0.65
CA PHE A 447 -24.93 26.00 -1.74
C PHE A 447 -26.06 25.95 -2.81
N GLU A 448 -27.25 26.43 -2.48
CA GLU A 448 -28.42 26.48 -3.36
C GLU A 448 -28.26 27.45 -4.57
N GLU A 449 -27.20 28.26 -4.63
CA GLU A 449 -26.94 29.23 -5.72
C GLU A 449 -25.72 28.91 -6.62
N LEU A 450 -25.07 27.75 -6.46
CA LEU A 450 -24.03 27.21 -7.36
C LEU A 450 -24.56 26.00 -8.13
#